data_AF-A0A966XNQ9-F1
#
_entry.id   AF-A0A966XNQ9-F1
#
_cell.length_a   1.000
_cell.length_b   1.000
_cell.length_c   1.000
_cell.angle_alpha   90.00
_cell.angle_beta   90.00
_cell.angle_gamma   90.00
#
_symmetry.space_group_name_H-M   'P 1'
#
loop_
_entity.id
_entity.type
_entity.pdbx_description
1 polymer ?
#
loop_
_entity_poly.entity_id
_entity_poly.type
_entity_poly.pdbx_seq_one_letter_code
_entity_poly.pdbx_strand_id
1 'polypeptide(L)' 'KDNLQKALIQTNWRVSGPKGAATLLGVRPTTLHDRIKKYQLNKT' A
#
# COMPACT_ATOMS: atom_id res chain seq x y z
N LYS A 1 8.31 -8.94 -2.05
CA LYS A 1 6.91 -9.03 -1.55
C LYS A 1 6.74 -8.21 -0.26
N ASP A 2 7.70 -8.23 0.65
CA ASP A 2 7.72 -7.45 1.90
C ASP A 2 7.46 -5.94 1.82
N ASN A 3 8.03 -5.23 0.83
CA ASN A 3 8.01 -3.76 0.85
C ASN A 3 6.60 -3.17 0.81
N LEU A 4 5.64 -3.87 0.19
CA LEU A 4 4.24 -3.42 0.13
C LEU A 4 3.55 -3.57 1.48
N GLN A 5 3.74 -4.71 2.16
CA GLN A 5 3.16 -4.98 3.46
C GLN A 5 3.80 -4.09 4.54
N LYS A 6 5.13 -3.90 4.49
CA LYS A 6 5.84 -2.96 5.39
C LYS A 6 5.36 -1.52 5.20
N ALA A 7 5.20 -1.06 3.96
CA ALA A 7 4.66 0.26 3.69
C ALA A 7 3.22 0.39 4.20
N LEU A 8 2.37 -0.63 4.00
CA LEU A 8 1.00 -0.64 4.52
C LEU A 8 0.97 -0.61 6.05
N ILE A 9 1.79 -1.42 6.73
CA ILE A 9 1.88 -1.40 8.20
C ILE A 9 2.35 -0.03 8.70
N GLN A 10 3.39 0.53 8.07
CA GLN A 10 3.95 1.83 8.43
C GLN A 10 2.96 2.99 8.22
N THR A 11 2.08 2.88 7.21
CA THR A 11 1.01 3.86 6.97
C THR A 11 -0.32 3.50 7.62
N ASN A 12 -0.35 2.48 8.49
CA ASN A 12 -1.56 2.01 9.16
C ASN A 12 -2.68 1.63 8.18
N TRP A 13 -2.33 0.90 7.12
CA TRP A 13 -3.16 0.46 6.00
C TRP A 13 -3.72 1.59 5.13
N ARG A 14 -3.13 2.78 5.22
CA ARG A 14 -3.54 3.92 4.41
C ARG A 14 -2.93 3.82 3.01
N VAL A 15 -3.77 3.57 2.01
CA VAL A 15 -3.35 3.43 0.60
C VAL A 15 -3.10 4.79 -0.06
N SER A 16 -3.95 5.79 0.21
CA SER A 16 -3.97 7.09 -0.45
C SER A 16 -3.75 8.28 0.50
N GLY A 17 -3.30 9.40 -0.08
CA GLY A 17 -3.06 10.66 0.62
C GLY A 17 -1.57 10.96 0.88
N PRO A 18 -1.25 12.14 1.45
CA PRO A 18 0.14 12.59 1.62
C PRO A 18 0.98 11.68 2.53
N LYS A 19 0.34 10.93 3.43
CA LYS A 19 0.97 9.90 4.28
C LYS A 19 0.59 8.47 3.90
N GLY A 20 0.06 8.25 2.69
CA GLY A 20 -0.34 6.93 2.21
C GLY A 20 0.83 6.08 1.72
N ALA A 21 0.66 4.76 1.73
CA ALA A 21 1.67 3.80 1.29
C ALA A 21 2.04 3.99 -0.18
N ALA A 22 1.12 4.47 -1.00
CA ALA A 22 1.40 4.83 -2.39
C ALA A 22 2.40 5.97 -2.50
N THR A 23 2.23 7.02 -1.71
CA THR A 23 3.13 8.17 -1.65
C THR A 23 4.49 7.77 -1.09
N LEU A 24 4.50 6.95 -0.03
CA LEU A 24 5.73 6.41 0.57
C LEU A 24 6.52 5.52 -0.40
N LEU A 25 5.83 4.78 -1.26
CA LEU A 25 6.42 3.92 -2.28
C LEU A 25 6.65 4.64 -3.62
N GLY A 26 6.27 5.92 -3.75
CA GLY A 26 6.39 6.69 -4.99
C GLY A 26 5.56 6.16 -6.16
N VAL A 27 4.50 5.40 -5.88
CA VAL A 27 3.61 4.81 -6.89
C VAL A 27 2.25 5.50 -6.89
N ARG A 28 1.53 5.42 -8.01
CA ARG A 28 0.15 5.92 -8.06
C ARG A 28 -0.72 5.14 -7.06
N PRO A 29 -1.63 5.81 -6.32
CA PRO A 29 -2.54 5.15 -5.39
C PRO A 29 -3.39 4.05 -6.04
N THR A 30 -3.82 4.28 -7.29
CA THR A 30 -4.56 3.30 -8.08
C THR A 30 -3.75 2.03 -8.35
N THR A 31 -2.47 2.18 -8.70
CA THR A 31 -1.54 1.05 -8.89
C THR A 31 -1.28 0.29 -7.59
N LEU A 32 -1.19 0.99 -6.46
CA LEU A 32 -1.08 0.33 -5.16
C LEU A 32 -2.35 -0.48 -4.86
N HIS A 33 -3.52 0.06 -5.19
CA HIS A 33 -4.81 -0.61 -4.99
C HIS A 33 -4.94 -1.88 -5.84
N ASP A 34 -4.55 -1.82 -7.11
CA ASP A 34 -4.50 -3.00 -7.99
C ASP A 34 -3.52 -4.05 -7.48
N ARG A 35 -2.36 -3.63 -6.95
CA ARG A 35 -1.41 -4.55 -6.33
C ARG A 35 -1.98 -5.19 -5.07
N ILE A 36 -2.68 -4.45 -4.22
CA ILE A 36 -3.33 -5.00 -3.01
C ILE A 36 -4.36 -6.07 -3.39
N LYS A 37 -5.21 -5.79 -4.39
CA LYS A 37 -6.14 -6.78 -4.94
C LYS A 37 -5.42 -7.98 -5.53
N LYS A 38 -4.39 -7.76 -6.35
CA LYS A 38 -3.62 -8.81 -7.02
C LYS A 38 -2.89 -9.74 -6.04
N TYR A 39 -2.36 -9.17 -4.96
CA TYR A 39 -1.65 -9.92 -3.92
C TYR A 39 -2.56 -10.39 -2.78
N GLN A 40 -3.87 -10.11 -2.84
CA GLN A 40 -4.85 -10.46 -1.81
C GLN A 40 -4.35 -10.11 -0.40
N LEU A 41 -3.72 -8.94 -0.26
CA LEU A 41 -3.18 -8.49 1.02
C LEU A 41 -4.35 -8.11 1.94
N ASN A 42 -4.72 -9.03 2.82
CA ASN A 42 -5.69 -8.78 3.87
C ASN A 42 -5.00 -8.35 5.16
N LYS A 43 -5.66 -7.43 5.87
CA LYS A 43 -5.30 -7.08 7.25
C LYS A 43 -5.68 -8.27 8.13
N THR A 44 -4.73 -9.17 8.35
CA THR A 44 -4.78 -10.21 9.37
C THR A 44 -4.73 -9.60 10.75
#